data_AF-A0A660XIY0-F1
#
_entry.id   AF-A0A660XIY0-F1
#
_cell.length_a   1.000
_cell.length_b   1.000
_cell.length_c   1.000
_cell.angle_alpha   90.00
_cell.angle_beta   90.00
_cell.angle_gamma   90.00
#
_symmetry.space_group_name_H-M   'P 1'
#
loop_
_entity.id
_entity.type
_entity.pdbx_description
1 polymer ?
#
loop_
_entity_poly.entity_id
_entity_poly.type
_entity_poly.pdbx_seq_one_letter_code
_entity_poly.pdbx_strand_id
1 'polypeptide(L)'
;MVGILKKLYLAGLGALSITREKAEEIVDELVKKGEVAAEEKKSLVESLLKVAEEKKAETREFIKKEVRKVLETLDVPTRQEIDDLKKQIEKHRKVEHKKTG
;
A
#
# COMPACT_ATOMS: atom_id res chain seq x y z
N MET A 1 -9.02 -15.65 18.27
CA MET A 1 -8.60 -15.29 16.88
C MET A 1 -8.51 -13.79 16.65
N VAL A 2 -9.53 -12.98 16.98
CA VAL A 2 -9.55 -11.51 16.73
C VAL A 2 -8.37 -10.73 17.34
N GLY A 3 -7.88 -11.13 18.51
CA GLY A 3 -6.75 -10.46 19.16
C GLY A 3 -5.40 -10.57 18.42
N ILE A 4 -5.18 -11.66 17.68
CA ILE A 4 -3.94 -11.88 16.91
C ILE A 4 -3.95 -11.02 15.65
N LEU A 5 -5.10 -10.95 14.96
CA LEU A 5 -5.34 -10.03 13.84
C LEU A 5 -5.12 -8.57 14.23
N LYS A 6 -5.64 -8.14 15.38
CA LYS A 6 -5.44 -6.77 15.88
C LYS A 6 -3.97 -6.47 16.18
N LYS A 7 -3.24 -7.43 16.77
CA LYS A 7 -1.80 -7.30 17.05
C LYS A 7 -0.96 -7.27 15.77
N LEU A 8 -1.26 -8.13 14.80
CA LEU A 8 -0.63 -8.11 13.47
C LEU A 8 -0.89 -6.79 12.74
N TYR A 9 -2.11 -6.28 12.82
CA TYR A 9 -2.47 -4.99 12.24
C TYR A 9 -1.73 -3.82 12.91
N LEU A 10 -1.67 -3.79 14.25
CA LEU A 10 -0.93 -2.75 14.99
C LEU A 10 0.59 -2.84 14.79
N ALA A 11 1.15 -4.05 14.73
CA ALA A 11 2.57 -4.26 14.44
C ALA A 11 2.91 -3.86 12.99
N GLY A 12 2.05 -4.22 12.03
CA GLY A 12 2.16 -3.78 10.63
C GLY A 12 2.09 -2.26 10.50
N LEU A 13 1.14 -1.61 11.17
CA LEU A 13 1.06 -0.14 11.22
C LEU A 13 2.27 0.50 11.89
N GLY A 14 2.82 -0.12 12.94
CA GLY A 14 4.02 0.34 13.62
C GLY A 14 5.25 0.37 12.73
N ALA A 15 5.45 -0.67 11.90
CA ALA A 15 6.53 -0.71 10.92
C ALA A 15 6.32 0.30 9.76
N LEU A 16 5.08 0.51 9.32
CA LEU A 16 4.73 1.49 8.27
C LEU A 16 4.73 2.95 8.75
N SER A 17 4.79 3.14 10.07
CA SER A 17 4.80 4.45 10.76
C SER A 17 6.15 4.76 11.42
N ILE A 18 7.23 4.04 11.08
CA ILE A 18 8.58 4.46 11.46
C ILE A 18 8.81 5.87 10.89
N THR A 19 8.89 6.84 11.80
CA THR A 19 9.32 8.21 11.50
C THR A 19 10.80 8.35 11.78
N ARG A 20 11.40 9.44 11.31
CA ARG A 20 12.79 9.78 11.64
C ARG A 20 13.01 9.83 13.15
N GLU A 21 12.10 10.47 13.89
CA GLU A 21 12.17 10.55 15.35
C GLU A 21 12.18 9.17 16.02
N LYS A 22 11.33 8.25 15.55
CA LYS A 22 11.30 6.88 16.11
C LYS A 22 12.55 6.08 15.74
N ALA A 23 13.06 6.25 14.52
CA ALA A 23 14.32 5.63 14.11
C ALA A 23 15.50 6.17 14.92
N GLU A 24 15.56 7.47 15.18
CA GLU A 24 16.57 8.11 16.03
C GLU A 24 16.49 7.59 17.46
N GLU A 25 15.29 7.47 18.05
CA GLU A 25 15.09 6.92 19.39
C GLU A 25 15.59 5.47 19.50
N ILE A 26 15.26 4.62 18.51
CA ILE A 26 15.71 3.22 18.48
C ILE A 26 17.24 3.16 18.41
N VAL A 27 17.87 3.93 17.52
CA VAL A 27 19.32 3.91 17.37
C VAL A 27 20.01 4.52 18.60
N ASP A 28 19.42 5.53 19.24
CA ASP A 28 19.93 6.10 20.48
C ASP A 28 19.93 5.11 21.63
N GLU A 29 18.93 4.23 21.72
CA GLU A 29 18.95 3.13 22.70
C GLU A 29 20.08 2.14 22.42
N LEU A 30 20.33 1.81 21.15
CA LEU A 30 21.41 0.89 20.76
C LEU A 30 22.79 1.47 21.08
N VAL A 31 22.99 2.77 20.83
CA VAL A 31 24.22 3.47 21.19
C VAL A 31 24.40 3.52 22.71
N LYS A 32 23.35 3.82 23.47
CA LYS A 32 23.40 3.80 24.95
C LYS A 32 23.75 2.44 25.53
N LYS A 33 23.32 1.36 24.87
CA LYS A 33 23.65 -0.02 25.25
C LYS A 33 25.05 -0.44 24.82
N GLY A 34 25.76 0.39 24.05
CA GLY A 34 27.06 0.06 23.45
C GLY A 34 26.98 -0.95 22.31
N GLU A 35 25.79 -1.19 21.77
CA GLU A 35 25.55 -2.11 20.65
C GLU A 35 25.88 -1.47 19.30
N VAL A 36 25.87 -0.14 19.22
CA VAL A 36 26.17 0.65 18.02
C VAL A 36 27.13 1.77 18.39
N ALA A 37 28.13 2.04 17.55
CA ALA A 37 29.05 3.15 17.75
C ALA A 37 28.35 4.50 17.50
N ALA A 38 28.68 5.53 18.27
CA ALA A 38 27.98 6.82 18.19
C ALA A 38 28.12 7.50 16.80
N GLU A 39 29.26 7.28 16.16
CA GLU A 39 29.60 7.71 14.80
C GLU A 39 28.72 7.04 13.72
N GLU A 40 28.19 5.85 13.99
CA GLU A 40 27.33 5.10 13.06
C GLU A 40 25.84 5.45 13.21
N LYS A 41 25.48 6.27 14.20
CA LYS A 41 24.08 6.62 14.48
C LYS A 41 23.35 7.12 13.23
N LYS A 42 23.95 8.08 12.52
CA LYS A 42 23.31 8.73 11.38
C LYS A 42 23.06 7.77 10.21
N SER A 43 24.05 6.95 9.86
CA SER A 43 23.94 6.00 8.76
C SER A 43 22.91 4.91 9.06
N LEU A 44 22.82 4.46 10.32
CA LEU A 44 21.85 3.47 10.73
C LEU A 44 20.41 4.02 10.71
N VAL A 45 20.20 5.25 11.18
CA VAL A 45 18.90 5.94 11.09
C VAL A 45 18.45 6.06 9.63
N GLU A 46 19.33 6.51 8.73
CA GLU A 46 19.01 6.63 7.31
C GLU A 46 18.70 5.27 6.67
N SER A 47 19.44 4.23 7.04
CA SER A 47 19.20 2.87 6.56
C SER A 47 17.85 2.31 7.03
N LEU A 48 17.50 2.52 8.30
CA LEU A 48 16.19 2.11 8.85
C LEU A 48 15.03 2.81 8.15
N LEU A 49 15.15 4.11 7.90
CA LEU A 49 14.13 4.88 7.19
C LEU A 49 13.97 4.38 5.75
N LYS A 50 15.08 4.14 5.05
CA LYS A 50 15.05 3.61 3.68
C LYS A 50 14.36 2.24 3.61
N VAL A 51 14.72 1.32 4.50
CA VAL A 51 14.09 -0.01 4.57
C VAL A 51 12.59 0.11 4.89
N ALA A 52 12.21 1.02 5.78
CA ALA A 52 10.82 1.27 6.10
C ALA A 52 10.04 1.77 4.87
N GLU A 53 10.60 2.70 4.09
CA GLU A 53 9.97 3.19 2.85
C GLU A 53 9.79 2.09 1.79
N GLU A 54 10.83 1.28 1.56
CA GLU A 54 10.79 0.15 0.62
C GLU A 54 9.71 -0.86 1.03
N LYS A 55 9.69 -1.26 2.31
CA LYS A 55 8.67 -2.19 2.82
C LYS A 55 7.27 -1.61 2.78
N LYS A 56 7.12 -0.29 2.95
CA LYS A 56 5.84 0.39 2.81
C LYS A 56 5.32 0.38 1.38
N ALA A 57 6.20 0.50 0.38
CA ALA A 57 5.84 0.37 -1.03
C ALA A 57 5.41 -1.07 -1.37
N GLU A 58 6.21 -2.07 -0.97
CA GLU A 58 5.90 -3.49 -1.18
C GLU A 58 4.56 -3.88 -0.56
N THR A 59 4.32 -3.48 0.69
CA THR A 59 3.08 -3.75 1.41
C THR A 59 1.86 -3.12 0.71
N ARG A 60 2.00 -1.90 0.19
CA ARG A 60 0.91 -1.23 -0.55
C ARG A 60 0.54 -1.97 -1.82
N GLU A 61 1.53 -2.42 -2.59
CA GLU A 61 1.26 -3.20 -3.81
C GLU A 61 0.65 -4.57 -3.48
N PHE A 62 1.12 -5.23 -2.42
CA PHE A 62 0.51 -6.47 -1.93
C PHE A 62 -0.98 -6.26 -1.58
N ILE A 63 -1.29 -5.25 -0.76
CA ILE A 63 -2.68 -4.94 -0.38
C ILE A 63 -3.53 -4.64 -1.63
N LYS A 64 -3.03 -3.82 -2.55
CA LYS A 64 -3.74 -3.48 -3.79
C LYS A 64 -4.05 -4.72 -4.63
N LYS A 65 -3.10 -5.66 -4.71
CA LYS A 65 -3.27 -6.94 -5.41
C LYS A 65 -4.32 -7.81 -4.75
N GLU A 66 -4.27 -7.96 -3.42
CA GLU A 66 -5.25 -8.78 -2.71
C GLU A 66 -6.66 -8.17 -2.76
N VAL A 67 -6.79 -6.85 -2.62
CA VAL A 67 -8.07 -6.16 -2.80
C VAL A 67 -8.62 -6.37 -4.22
N ARG A 68 -7.77 -6.27 -5.25
CA ARG A 68 -8.20 -6.52 -6.64
C ARG A 68 -8.74 -7.95 -6.82
N LYS A 69 -8.06 -8.97 -6.29
CA LYS A 69 -8.55 -10.36 -6.36
C LYS A 69 -9.90 -10.54 -5.67
N VAL A 70 -10.11 -9.88 -4.54
CA VAL A 70 -11.40 -9.92 -3.83
C VAL A 70 -12.49 -9.29 -4.68
N LEU A 71 -12.22 -8.13 -5.29
CA LEU A 71 -13.18 -7.47 -6.19
C LEU A 71 -13.50 -8.34 -7.42
N GLU A 72 -12.51 -9.01 -8.01
CA GLU A 72 -12.69 -9.97 -9.10
C GLU A 72 -13.55 -11.15 -8.66
N THR A 73 -13.34 -11.69 -7.45
CA THR A 73 -14.13 -12.80 -6.90
C THR A 73 -15.59 -12.41 -6.64
N LEU A 74 -15.84 -11.13 -6.37
CA LEU A 74 -17.18 -10.57 -6.15
C LEU A 74 -17.83 -10.07 -7.44
N ASP A 75 -17.24 -10.36 -8.61
CA ASP A 75 -17.69 -9.91 -9.93
C ASP A 75 -17.89 -8.39 -10.01
N VAL A 76 -17.06 -7.62 -9.28
CA VAL A 76 -17.15 -6.15 -9.30
C VAL A 76 -16.44 -5.64 -10.56
N PRO A 77 -17.16 -5.02 -11.51
CA PRO A 77 -16.57 -4.55 -12.76
C PRO A 77 -15.62 -3.38 -12.52
N THR A 78 -14.53 -3.36 -13.29
CA THR A 78 -13.57 -2.26 -13.30
C THR A 78 -14.18 -1.02 -13.96
N ARG A 79 -13.60 0.15 -13.65
CA ARG A 79 -14.03 1.41 -14.27
C ARG A 79 -13.88 1.38 -15.79
N GLN A 80 -12.84 0.73 -16.30
CA GLN A 80 -12.58 0.63 -17.72
C GLN A 80 -13.62 -0.22 -18.44
N GLU A 81 -14.00 -1.37 -17.88
CA GLU A 81 -15.09 -2.20 -18.42
C GLU A 81 -16.40 -1.42 -18.49
N ILE A 82 -16.73 -0.65 -17.44
CA ILE A 82 -17.91 0.22 -17.44
C ILE A 82 -17.83 1.28 -18.54
N ASP A 83 -16.68 1.95 -18.70
CA ASP A 83 -16.53 3.03 -19.66
C ASP A 83 -16.53 2.51 -21.11
N ASP A 84 -16.01 1.31 -21.36
CA ASP A 84 -16.08 0.68 -22.67
C ASP A 84 -17.49 0.19 -23.00
N LEU A 85 -18.25 -0.33 -22.02
CA LEU A 85 -19.68 -0.61 -22.19
C LEU A 85 -20.47 0.65 -22.54
N LYS A 86 -20.21 1.78 -21.85
CA LYS A 86 -20.86 3.06 -22.18
C LYS A 86 -20.59 3.53 -23.60
N LYS A 87 -19.34 3.40 -24.08
CA LYS A 87 -18.99 3.75 -25.47
C LYS A 87 -19.71 2.87 -26.47
N GLN A 88 -19.81 1.56 -26.20
CA GLN A 88 -20.55 0.64 -27.07
C GLN A 88 -22.03 1.01 -27.12
N ILE A 89 -22.66 1.27 -25.97
CA ILE A 89 -24.06 1.72 -25.90
C ILE A 89 -24.26 2.99 -26.74
N GLU A 90 -23.39 3.98 -26.61
CA GLU A 90 -23.51 5.23 -27.39
C GLU A 90 -23.32 5.00 -28.89
N LYS A 91 -22.41 4.10 -29.28
CA LYS A 91 -22.22 3.72 -30.68
C LYS A 91 -23.47 3.05 -31.25
N HIS A 92 -24.06 2.09 -30.52
CA HIS A 92 -25.29 1.42 -30.95
C HIS A 92 -26.46 2.39 -31.04
N ARG A 93 -26.62 3.29 -30.05
CA ARG A 93 -27.66 4.34 -30.06
C ARG A 93 -27.59 5.22 -31.31
N LYS A 94 -26.39 5.61 -31.73
CA LYS A 94 -26.15 6.41 -32.94
C LYS A 94 -26.45 5.64 -34.24
N VAL A 95 -26.24 4.33 -34.25
CA VAL A 95 -26.55 3.48 -35.42
C VAL A 95 -28.06 3.28 -35.57
N GLU A 96 -28.80 3.10 -34.47
CA GLU A 96 -30.26 3.00 -34.53
C GLU A 96 -30.91 4.30 -35.01
N HIS A 97 -30.46 5.46 -34.53
CA HIS A 97 -30.98 6.75 -34.98
C HIS A 97 -30.72 7.05 -36.47
N LYS A 98 -29.74 6.40 -37.10
CA LYS A 98 -29.47 6.53 -38.55
C LYS A 98 -30.26 5.54 -39.42
N LYS A 99 -30.89 4.52 -38.84
CA LYS A 99 -31.70 3.53 -39.56
C LYS A 99 -33.20 3.85 -39.56
N THR A 100 -33.65 4.68 -38.63
CA THR A 100 -35.07 5.05 -38.44
C THR A 100 -35.43 6.43 -39.00
N GLY A 101 -34.49 7.13 -39.64
CA GLY A 101 -34.71 8.37 -40.40
C GLY A 101 -34.19 8.22 -41.82
#